data_AF-A0A7W2AJJ1-F1
#
_entry.id   AF-A0A7W2AJJ1-F1
#
_cell.length_a   1.000
_cell.length_b   1.000
_cell.length_c   1.000
_cell.angle_alpha   90.00
_cell.angle_beta   90.00
_cell.angle_gamma   90.00
#
_symmetry.space_group_name_H-M   'P 1'
#
loop_
_entity.id
_entity.type
_entity.pdbx_description
1 polymer ?
#
loop_
_entity_poly.entity_id
_entity_poly.type
_entity_poly.pdbx_seq_one_letter_code
_entity_poly.pdbx_strand_id
1 'polypeptide(L)' 'MKTREIDFKIAVNKPVKEIRSGDELTTAGGKKFKVTDVFEYEGRKVFQTDRFGLIYEDEMV' A
#
# COMPACT_ATOMS: atom_id res chain seq x y z
N MET A 1 -23.09 4.60 18.36
CA MET A 1 -21.63 4.53 18.15
C MET A 1 -21.34 5.19 16.81
N LYS A 2 -20.61 6.32 16.78
CA LYS A 2 -20.09 6.86 15.52
C LYS A 2 -18.86 6.05 15.18
N THR A 3 -18.94 5.17 14.19
CA THR A 3 -17.79 4.52 13.58
C THR A 3 -16.92 5.65 13.04
N ARG A 4 -15.81 5.96 13.72
CA ARG A 4 -14.81 6.86 13.17
C ARG A 4 -14.17 6.08 12.04
N GLU A 5 -14.52 6.40 10.80
CA GLU A 5 -13.74 6.00 9.63
C GLU A 5 -12.34 6.56 9.86
N ILE A 6 -11.41 5.68 10.21
CA ILE A 6 -10.00 6.05 10.31
C ILE A 6 -9.47 5.79 8.90
N ASP A 7 -9.30 6.84 8.12
CA ASP A 7 -8.54 6.82 6.86
C ASP A 7 -7.08 6.41 7.19
N PHE A 8 -6.80 5.12 7.22
CA PHE A 8 -5.45 4.59 7.40
C PHE A 8 -4.70 4.66 6.07
N LYS A 9 -4.24 5.86 5.70
CA LYS A 9 -3.30 5.96 4.59
C LYS A 9 -1.90 5.52 5.04
N ILE A 10 -1.32 4.57 4.32
CA ILE A 10 0.00 4.01 4.56
C ILE A 10 1.04 4.90 3.87
N ALA A 11 1.70 5.76 4.64
CA ALA A 11 2.80 6.56 4.14
C ALA A 11 4.02 5.66 3.86
N VAL A 12 4.63 5.76 2.68
CA VAL A 12 5.80 4.94 2.28
C VAL A 12 6.98 5.77 1.78
N ASN A 13 8.18 5.18 1.79
CA ASN A 13 9.42 5.82 1.38
C ASN A 13 9.63 5.96 -0.15
N LYS A 14 8.66 5.53 -0.98
CA LYS A 14 8.76 5.54 -2.44
C LYS A 14 7.46 6.09 -3.04
N PRO A 15 7.51 6.97 -4.06
CA PRO A 15 6.31 7.47 -4.71
C PRO A 15 5.44 6.33 -5.26
N VAL A 16 4.13 6.37 -4.97
CA VAL A 16 3.20 5.26 -5.27
C VAL A 16 3.20 4.87 -6.75
N LYS A 17 3.35 5.86 -7.64
CA LYS A 17 3.42 5.65 -9.10
C LYS A 17 4.65 4.85 -9.55
N GLU A 18 5.73 4.86 -8.77
CA GLU A 18 6.99 4.18 -9.08
C GLU A 18 7.12 2.80 -8.43
N ILE A 19 6.15 2.39 -7.61
CA ILE A 19 6.13 1.09 -6.95
C ILE A 19 5.85 -0.02 -7.98
N ARG A 20 6.66 -1.08 -7.91
CA ARG A 20 6.63 -2.27 -8.77
C ARG A 20 6.70 -3.56 -7.95
N SER A 21 6.28 -4.66 -8.54
CA SER A 21 6.46 -6.00 -7.97
C SER A 21 7.94 -6.26 -7.71
N GLY A 22 8.26 -6.75 -6.51
CA GLY A 22 9.61 -6.98 -6.04
C GLY A 22 10.18 -5.87 -5.16
N ASP A 23 9.60 -4.66 -5.15
CA ASP A 23 10.09 -3.55 -4.33
C ASP A 23 9.93 -3.83 -2.83
N GLU A 24 10.96 -3.44 -2.06
CA GLU A 24 10.88 -3.36 -0.60
C GLU A 24 10.56 -1.93 -0.17
N LEU A 25 9.46 -1.78 0.57
CA LEU A 25 8.95 -0.49 1.03
C LEU A 25 9.04 -0.42 2.56
N THR A 26 9.19 0.81 3.06
CA THR A 26 9.19 1.11 4.49
C THR A 26 8.06 2.09 4.76
N THR A 27 7.14 1.69 5.64
CA THR A 27 6.09 2.58 6.14
C THR A 27 6.69 3.72 6.98
N ALA A 28 5.99 4.85 7.12
CA ALA A 28 6.42 5.94 8.01
C ALA A 28 6.63 5.50 9.47
N GLY A 29 5.93 4.45 9.91
CA GLY A 29 6.14 3.81 11.22
C GLY A 29 7.36 2.88 11.30
N GLY A 30 8.23 2.86 10.28
CA GLY A 30 9.45 2.05 10.23
C GLY A 30 9.24 0.57 9.90
N LYS A 31 8.01 0.12 9.65
CA LYS A 31 7.74 -1.26 9.26
C LYS A 31 8.11 -1.48 7.80
N LYS A 32 8.94 -2.49 7.54
CA LYS A 32 9.30 -2.94 6.19
C LYS A 32 8.35 -4.01 5.68
N PHE A 33 8.08 -4.00 4.38
CA PHE A 33 7.30 -5.00 3.67
C PHE A 33 7.73 -5.05 2.20
N LYS A 34 7.40 -6.14 1.51
CA LYS A 34 7.71 -6.33 0.09
C LYS A 34 6.42 -6.35 -0.72
N VAL A 35 6.43 -5.67 -1.85
CA VAL A 35 5.38 -5.78 -2.87
C VAL A 35 5.64 -7.07 -3.64
N THR A 36 4.75 -8.04 -3.52
CA THR A 36 4.86 -9.32 -4.23
C THR A 36 4.27 -9.24 -5.62
N ASP A 37 3.21 -8.44 -5.81
CA ASP A 37 2.59 -8.25 -7.11
C ASP A 37 1.88 -6.87 -7.24
N VAL A 38 1.65 -6.44 -8.48
CA VAL A 38 0.98 -5.18 -8.82
C VAL A 38 0.03 -5.41 -9.98
N PHE A 39 -1.26 -5.20 -9.75
CA PHE A 39 -2.31 -5.42 -10.75
C PHE A 39 -3.42 -4.38 -10.64
N GLU A 40 -4.33 -4.36 -11.61
CA GLU A 40 -5.51 -3.51 -11.60
C GLU A 40 -6.75 -4.31 -11.22
N TYR A 41 -7.56 -3.77 -10.31
CA TYR A 41 -8.84 -4.34 -9.90
C TYR A 41 -9.88 -3.23 -9.84
N GLU A 42 -10.98 -3.38 -10.55
CA GLU A 42 -12.05 -2.37 -10.67
C GLU A 42 -11.54 -0.97 -11.09
N GLY A 43 -10.55 -0.92 -11.98
CA GLY A 43 -9.94 0.33 -12.46
C GLY A 43 -9.00 1.00 -11.45
N ARG A 44 -8.64 0.30 -10.36
CA ARG A 44 -7.74 0.79 -9.32
C ARG A 44 -6.48 -0.06 -9.28
N LYS A 45 -5.33 0.59 -9.13
CA LYS A 45 -4.06 -0.10 -8.94
C LYS A 45 -3.99 -0.68 -7.53
N VAL A 46 -3.64 -1.95 -7.43
CA VAL A 46 -3.54 -2.72 -6.19
C VAL A 46 -2.13 -3.27 -6.04
N PHE A 47 -1.58 -3.14 -4.84
CA PHE A 47 -0.30 -3.66 -4.42
C PHE A 47 -0.52 -4.85 -3.50
N GLN A 48 -0.18 -6.05 -3.97
CA GLN A 48 -0.13 -7.21 -3.09
C GLN A 48 1.19 -7.21 -2.34
N THR A 49 1.12 -7.41 -1.04
CA THR A 49 2.28 -7.38 -0.14
C THR A 49 2.42 -8.67 0.65
N ASP A 50 3.63 -8.96 1.10
CA ASP A 50 3.95 -10.13 1.91
C ASP A 50 3.40 -10.06 3.35
N ARG A 51 3.14 -8.85 3.86
CA ARG A 51 2.78 -8.61 5.28
C ARG A 51 1.40 -8.01 5.50
N PHE A 52 0.95 -7.14 4.61
CA PHE A 52 -0.28 -6.36 4.81
C PHE A 52 -1.42 -6.82 3.90
N GLY A 53 -1.18 -7.81 3.03
CA GLY A 53 -2.17 -8.27 2.06
C GLY A 53 -2.26 -7.30 0.88
N LEU A 54 -3.49 -6.96 0.48
CA LEU A 54 -3.77 -6.07 -0.64
C LEU A 54 -3.88 -4.63 -0.14
N ILE A 55 -3.20 -3.70 -0.80
CA ILE A 55 -3.26 -2.26 -0.54
C ILE A 55 -3.65 -1.55 -1.84
N TYR A 56 -4.69 -0.74 -1.81
CA TYR A 56 -5.08 0.06 -2.96
C TYR A 56 -4.22 1.33 -3.09
N GLU A 57 -4.06 1.84 -4.31
CA GLU A 57 -3.24 3.03 -4.58
C GLU A 57 -3.62 4.25 -3.74
N ASP A 58 -4.91 4.49 -3.53
CA ASP A 58 -5.41 5.62 -2.73
C ASP A 58 -5.23 5.46 -1.21
N GLU A 59 -4.93 4.23 -0.76
CA GLU A 59 -4.56 3.92 0.61
C GLU A 59 -3.06 4.17 0.86
N MET A 60 -2.27 4.55 -0.15
CA MET A 60 -0.84 4.86 0.01
C MET A 60 -0.58 6.37 -0.14
N VAL A 61 0.35 6.90 0.65
CA VAL A 61 0.79 8.31 0.63
C VAL A 61 2.29 8.47 0.65
#